data_AF-A0A4U8UEX8-F1
#
_entry.id   AF-A0A4U8UEX8-F1
#
_cell.length_a   1.000
_cell.length_b   1.000
_cell.length_c   1.000
_cell.angle_alpha   90.00
_cell.angle_beta   90.00
_cell.angle_gamma   90.00
#
_symmetry.space_group_name_H-M   'P 1'
#
loop_
_entity.id
_entity.type
_entity.pdbx_description
1 polymer ?
#
loop_
_entity_poly.entity_id
_entity_poly.type
_entity_poly.pdbx_seq_one_letter_code
_entity_poly.pdbx_strand_id
1 'polypeptide(L)'
;MQNPEFPCIFALKAYKLQGILFLFVPICQPKTFIKGMMEYTEFVKITPIDKRLYNPLVIFFQNSFTSLFKEQIFAWQQLQCLHNNDTKKWLEHIPTNPSDSAWSFCFNAVELFFNISCPHHQIFKNRNLGDFITFIVNPRENFDYVAKGDKKQTFSQCPLKIFKRNSNA
;
A
#
# COMPACT_ATOMS: atom_id res chain seq x y z
N MET A 1 -19.87 -6.05 -0.07
CA MET A 1 -18.48 -6.02 -0.61
C MET A 1 -18.16 -7.28 -1.41
N GLN A 2 -19.04 -7.72 -2.32
CA GLN A 2 -18.70 -8.74 -3.32
C GLN A 2 -19.02 -8.15 -4.69
N ASN A 3 -18.22 -7.16 -5.11
CA ASN A 3 -18.28 -6.71 -6.49
C ASN A 3 -17.27 -7.57 -7.27
N PRO A 4 -17.72 -8.49 -8.15
CA PRO A 4 -16.83 -9.29 -8.98
C PRO A 4 -15.98 -8.43 -9.95
N GLU A 5 -16.34 -7.16 -10.17
CA GLU A 5 -15.54 -6.20 -10.93
C GLU A 5 -14.44 -5.51 -10.12
N PHE A 6 -14.29 -5.81 -8.82
CA PHE A 6 -13.22 -5.23 -8.03
C PHE A 6 -11.86 -5.78 -8.52
N PRO A 7 -10.95 -4.92 -9.02
CA PRO A 7 -9.86 -5.38 -9.88
C PRO A 7 -8.70 -6.02 -9.10
N CYS A 8 -8.63 -5.82 -7.78
CA CYS A 8 -7.50 -6.30 -6.98
C CYS A 8 -7.79 -7.67 -6.36
N ILE A 9 -7.36 -8.72 -7.05
CA ILE A 9 -7.47 -10.13 -6.59
C ILE A 9 -6.82 -10.32 -5.21
N PHE A 10 -5.69 -9.64 -4.94
CA PHE A 10 -5.00 -9.70 -3.65
C PHE A 10 -5.87 -9.22 -2.49
N ALA A 11 -6.47 -8.04 -2.62
CA ALA A 11 -7.32 -7.48 -1.58
C ALA A 11 -8.59 -8.32 -1.38
N LEU A 12 -9.17 -8.89 -2.46
CA LEU A 12 -10.30 -9.83 -2.34
C LEU A 12 -9.91 -11.10 -1.58
N LYS A 13 -8.75 -11.69 -1.88
CA LYS A 13 -8.25 -12.88 -1.18
C LYS A 13 -7.92 -12.57 0.29
N ALA A 14 -7.23 -11.45 0.57
CA ALA A 14 -6.94 -11.00 1.92
C ALA A 14 -8.22 -10.81 2.76
N TYR A 15 -9.26 -10.21 2.17
CA TYR A 15 -10.56 -10.07 2.82
C TYR A 15 -11.22 -11.43 3.09
N LYS A 16 -11.30 -12.31 2.08
CA LYS A 16 -11.92 -13.64 2.22
C LYS A 16 -11.22 -14.51 3.27
N LEU A 17 -9.89 -14.41 3.35
CA LEU A 17 -9.08 -15.14 4.32
C LEU A 17 -9.00 -14.44 5.69
N GLN A 18 -9.66 -13.29 5.86
CA GLN A 18 -9.61 -12.47 7.08
C GLN A 18 -8.16 -12.12 7.48
N GLY A 19 -7.27 -11.95 6.50
CA GLY A 19 -5.84 -11.74 6.73
C GLY A 19 -5.44 -10.26 6.90
N ILE A 20 -6.35 -9.32 6.62
CA ILE A 20 -6.04 -7.89 6.67
C ILE A 20 -5.73 -7.48 8.12
N LEU A 21 -4.55 -6.88 8.31
CA LEU A 21 -4.13 -6.32 9.59
C LEU A 21 -4.48 -4.83 9.63
N PHE A 22 -4.84 -4.32 10.80
CA PHE A 22 -5.26 -2.93 10.96
C PHE A 22 -4.44 -2.20 12.02
N LEU A 23 -4.08 -0.95 11.71
CA LEU A 23 -3.47 -0.02 12.65
C LEU A 23 -4.20 1.31 12.60
N PHE A 24 -4.56 1.84 13.77
CA PHE A 24 -5.19 3.15 13.90
C PHE A 24 -4.22 4.11 14.57
N VAL A 25 -3.91 5.22 13.90
CA VAL A 25 -2.96 6.23 14.36
C VAL A 25 -3.74 7.50 14.70
N PRO A 26 -3.90 7.84 15.99
CA PRO A 26 -4.52 9.10 16.39
C PRO A 26 -3.67 10.32 16.00
N ILE A 27 -4.29 11.50 16.02
CA ILE A 27 -3.60 12.77 15.76
C ILE A 27 -2.41 12.93 16.71
N CYS A 28 -1.28 13.39 16.19
CA CYS A 28 -0.05 13.65 16.94
C CYS A 28 0.52 12.43 17.70
N GLN A 29 0.27 11.20 17.21
CA GLN A 29 0.81 9.96 17.79
C GLN A 29 1.81 9.23 16.85
N PRO A 30 2.94 9.86 16.48
CA PRO A 30 3.92 9.23 15.59
C PRO A 30 4.54 7.95 16.19
N LYS A 31 4.63 7.85 17.52
CA LYS A 31 5.14 6.65 18.21
C LYS A 31 4.25 5.42 17.96
N THR A 32 2.93 5.59 17.88
CA THR A 32 1.99 4.51 17.56
C THR A 32 2.24 3.98 16.15
N PHE A 33 2.45 4.89 15.19
CA PHE A 33 2.76 4.52 13.82
C PHE A 33 4.09 3.77 13.71
N ILE A 34 5.17 4.30 14.28
CA ILE A 34 6.49 3.66 14.28
C ILE A 34 6.42 2.27 14.93
N LYS A 35 5.79 2.16 16.11
CA LYS A 35 5.64 0.88 16.81
C LYS A 35 4.87 -0.14 15.97
N GLY A 36 3.73 0.23 15.38
CA GLY A 36 2.95 -0.68 14.55
C GLY A 36 3.69 -1.13 13.29
N MET A 37 4.48 -0.23 12.67
CA MET A 37 5.34 -0.58 11.54
C MET A 37 6.48 -1.53 11.94
N MET A 38 7.07 -1.35 13.13
CA MET A 38 8.06 -2.28 13.68
C MET A 38 7.44 -3.66 13.90
N GLU A 39 6.29 -3.74 14.56
CA GLU A 39 5.58 -5.01 14.80
C GLU A 39 5.23 -5.72 13.49
N TYR A 40 4.75 -4.99 12.49
CA TYR A 40 4.43 -5.55 11.18
C TYR A 40 5.66 -6.05 10.43
N THR A 41 6.75 -5.29 10.43
CA THR A 41 8.00 -5.73 9.77
C THR A 41 8.66 -6.91 10.48
N GLU A 42 8.55 -7.01 11.80
CA GLU A 42 8.97 -8.21 12.54
C GLU A 42 8.10 -9.42 12.19
N PHE A 43 6.77 -9.26 12.12
CA PHE A 43 5.87 -10.31 11.61
C PHE A 43 6.28 -10.78 10.21
N VAL A 44 6.63 -9.85 9.32
CA VAL A 44 7.09 -10.14 7.95
C VAL A 44 8.37 -10.97 7.93
N LYS A 45 9.35 -10.65 8.79
CA LYS A 45 10.64 -11.37 8.85
C LYS A 45 10.49 -12.81 9.34
N ILE A 46 9.63 -13.04 10.33
CA ILE A 46 9.49 -14.36 10.97
C ILE A 46 8.46 -15.26 10.26
N THR A 47 7.58 -14.67 9.46
CA THR A 47 6.50 -15.43 8.79
C THR A 47 6.88 -15.76 7.35
N PRO A 48 6.87 -17.05 6.95
CA PRO A 48 7.12 -17.45 5.57
C PRO A 48 6.14 -16.80 4.58
N ILE A 49 6.63 -16.48 3.38
CA ILE A 49 5.89 -15.71 2.37
C ILE A 49 4.55 -16.33 1.97
N ASP A 50 4.47 -17.66 1.85
CA ASP A 50 3.27 -18.43 1.53
C ASP A 50 2.19 -18.31 2.60
N LYS A 51 2.58 -18.02 3.85
CA LYS A 51 1.68 -17.84 4.99
C LYS A 51 1.25 -16.41 5.22
N ARG A 52 1.99 -15.41 4.71
CA ARG A 52 1.70 -13.98 4.90
C ARG A 52 1.29 -13.21 3.65
N LEU A 53 1.22 -13.88 2.50
CA LEU A 53 0.98 -13.24 1.20
C LEU A 53 -0.28 -12.36 1.18
N TYR A 54 -1.28 -12.73 1.99
CA TYR A 54 -2.59 -12.07 2.08
C TYR A 54 -2.79 -11.32 3.40
N ASN A 55 -1.70 -10.88 4.04
CA ASN A 55 -1.73 -10.08 5.27
C ASN A 55 -1.18 -8.67 5.04
N PRO A 56 -1.83 -7.82 4.22
CA PRO A 56 -1.47 -6.42 4.14
C PRO A 56 -1.77 -5.72 5.47
N LEU A 57 -0.95 -4.74 5.84
CA LEU A 57 -1.27 -3.82 6.91
C LEU A 57 -2.01 -2.60 6.35
N VAL A 58 -3.20 -2.33 6.86
CA VAL A 58 -3.99 -1.13 6.55
C VAL A 58 -3.93 -0.19 7.74
N ILE A 59 -3.41 1.01 7.50
CA ILE A 59 -3.18 2.03 8.52
C ILE A 59 -4.10 3.20 8.26
N PHE A 60 -4.89 3.57 9.26
CA PHE A 60 -5.76 4.74 9.22
C PHE A 60 -5.18 5.85 10.08
N PHE A 61 -4.99 7.03 9.49
CA PHE A 61 -4.52 8.22 10.20
C PHE A 61 -5.70 9.14 10.48
N GLN A 62 -5.98 9.34 11.77
CA GLN A 62 -6.88 10.39 12.20
C GLN A 62 -6.28 11.75 11.81
N ASN A 63 -7.07 12.57 11.13
CA ASN A 63 -6.63 13.85 10.62
C ASN A 63 -7.82 14.82 10.52
N SER A 64 -7.54 16.10 10.36
CA SER A 64 -8.54 17.17 10.17
C SER A 64 -8.17 18.05 8.98
N PHE A 65 -7.52 17.49 7.97
CA PHE A 65 -7.11 18.24 6.79
C PHE A 65 -8.32 18.55 5.91
N THR A 66 -8.23 19.67 5.20
CA THR A 66 -9.33 20.20 4.37
C THR A 66 -8.95 20.28 2.89
N SER A 67 -7.81 19.69 2.49
CA SER A 67 -7.36 19.69 1.10
C SER A 67 -6.40 18.54 0.81
N LEU A 68 -6.45 18.04 -0.44
CA LEU A 68 -5.58 16.97 -0.91
C LEU A 68 -4.10 17.30 -0.76
N PHE A 69 -3.72 18.56 -1.01
CA PHE A 69 -2.34 19.02 -0.88
C PHE A 69 -1.79 18.81 0.55
N LYS A 70 -2.57 19.17 1.58
CA LYS A 70 -2.17 18.97 2.98
C LYS A 70 -2.07 17.49 3.34
N GLU A 71 -2.99 16.67 2.83
CA GLU A 71 -2.97 15.21 3.03
C GLU A 71 -1.74 14.56 2.40
N GLN A 72 -1.36 14.98 1.19
CA GLN A 72 -0.18 14.47 0.49
C GLN A 72 1.12 14.88 1.19
N ILE A 73 1.22 16.13 1.66
CA ILE A 73 2.35 16.58 2.49
C ILE A 73 2.44 15.73 3.75
N PHE A 74 1.32 15.55 4.46
CA PHE A 74 1.28 14.72 5.66
C PHE A 74 1.74 13.28 5.37
N ALA A 75 1.28 12.68 4.28
CA ALA A 75 1.68 11.34 3.89
C ALA A 75 3.19 11.21 3.67
N TRP A 76 3.81 12.17 2.97
CA TRP A 76 5.26 12.23 2.80
C TRP A 76 5.99 12.41 4.14
N GLN A 77 5.47 13.25 5.03
CA GLN A 77 6.01 13.43 6.37
C GLN A 77 5.97 12.13 7.19
N GLN A 78 4.94 11.29 7.02
CA GLN A 78 4.89 9.99 7.69
C GLN A 78 5.97 9.03 7.17
N LEU A 79 6.18 8.97 5.84
CA LEU A 79 7.27 8.16 5.27
C LEU A 79 8.65 8.65 5.75
N GLN A 80 8.86 9.98 5.77
CA GLN A 80 10.08 10.57 6.30
C GLN A 80 10.26 10.29 7.80
N CYS A 81 9.17 10.30 8.58
CA CYS A 81 9.17 9.96 9.99
C CYS A 81 9.66 8.53 10.22
N LEU A 82 9.18 7.56 9.44
CA LEU A 82 9.70 6.19 9.49
C LEU A 82 11.18 6.13 9.12
N HIS A 83 11.57 6.74 8.00
CA HIS A 83 12.95 6.73 7.55
C HIS A 83 13.92 7.29 8.61
N ASN A 84 13.57 8.42 9.22
CA ASN A 84 14.39 9.06 10.24
C ASN A 84 14.47 8.26 11.56
N ASN A 85 13.53 7.35 11.81
CA ASN A 85 13.47 6.54 13.01
C ASN A 85 13.83 5.07 12.74
N ASP A 86 14.32 4.74 11.54
CA ASP A 86 14.80 3.40 11.26
C ASP A 86 16.17 3.18 11.92
N THR A 87 16.23 2.21 12.83
CA THR A 87 17.47 1.78 13.49
C THR A 87 18.31 0.85 12.62
N LYS A 88 17.73 0.28 11.56
CA LYS A 88 18.45 -0.58 10.62
C LYS A 88 19.07 0.25 9.51
N LYS A 89 20.21 -0.23 9.00
CA LYS A 89 20.82 0.37 7.82
C LYS A 89 19.90 0.17 6.61
N TRP A 90 19.90 1.16 5.73
CA TRP A 90 19.31 1.03 4.40
C TRP A 90 19.94 -0.17 3.68
N LEU A 91 19.14 -0.94 2.93
CA LEU A 91 19.60 -2.15 2.26
C LEU A 91 20.58 -1.79 1.14
N GLU A 92 21.76 -2.43 1.11
CA GLU A 92 22.86 -2.06 0.20
C GLU A 92 22.48 -2.21 -1.29
N HIS A 93 21.60 -3.16 -1.62
CA HIS A 93 21.15 -3.39 -2.99
C HIS A 93 20.05 -2.43 -3.44
N ILE A 94 19.52 -1.59 -2.53
CA ILE A 94 18.46 -0.63 -2.85
C ILE A 94 19.07 0.77 -2.99
N PRO A 95 18.89 1.44 -4.15
CA PRO A 95 19.37 2.80 -4.35
C PRO A 95 18.86 3.74 -3.26
N THR A 96 19.63 4.79 -2.95
CA THR A 96 19.21 5.84 -2.01
C THR A 96 18.44 6.96 -2.69
N ASN A 97 18.58 7.11 -4.01
CA ASN A 97 17.85 8.11 -4.80
C ASN A 97 16.41 7.64 -5.06
N PRO A 98 15.37 8.34 -4.56
CA PRO A 98 13.97 7.97 -4.80
C PRO A 98 13.52 8.07 -6.26
N SER A 99 14.31 8.72 -7.12
CA SER A 99 14.05 8.79 -8.57
C SER A 99 14.59 7.59 -9.34
N ASP A 100 15.34 6.70 -8.69
CA ASP A 100 15.84 5.48 -9.32
C ASP A 100 14.69 4.47 -9.50
N SER A 101 14.59 3.86 -10.68
CA SER A 101 13.58 2.84 -10.99
C SER A 101 13.67 1.58 -10.11
N ALA A 102 14.86 1.29 -9.55
CA ALA A 102 15.08 0.19 -8.63
C ALA A 102 14.89 0.60 -7.15
N TRP A 103 14.57 1.87 -6.88
CA TRP A 103 14.31 2.33 -5.52
C TRP A 103 13.06 1.67 -4.92
N SER A 104 13.17 1.32 -3.65
CA SER A 104 12.10 0.71 -2.86
C SER A 104 12.20 1.28 -1.44
N PHE A 105 11.07 1.64 -0.82
CA PHE A 105 11.12 2.16 0.53
C PHE A 105 11.53 1.04 1.50
N CYS A 106 12.61 1.24 2.24
CA CYS A 106 13.06 0.28 3.25
C CYS A 106 12.73 0.79 4.65
N PHE A 107 12.19 -0.10 5.50
CA PHE A 107 12.07 0.13 6.93
C PHE A 107 12.35 -1.15 7.69
N ASN A 108 13.18 -1.07 8.74
CA ASN A 108 13.56 -2.19 9.58
C ASN A 108 14.14 -3.36 8.75
N ALA A 109 14.97 -3.05 7.75
CA ALA A 109 15.55 -4.01 6.79
C ALA A 109 14.53 -4.83 5.98
N VAL A 110 13.34 -4.27 5.73
CA VAL A 110 12.31 -4.84 4.86
C VAL A 110 11.98 -3.84 3.77
N GLU A 111 11.94 -4.30 2.51
CA GLU A 111 11.42 -3.52 1.39
C GLU A 111 9.89 -3.49 1.43
N LEU A 112 9.31 -2.30 1.36
CA LEU A 112 7.89 -2.06 1.54
C LEU A 112 7.30 -1.29 0.36
N PHE A 113 6.12 -1.74 -0.04
CA PHE A 113 5.25 -1.05 -0.97
C PHE A 113 4.11 -0.37 -0.20
N PHE A 114 3.94 0.93 -0.45
CA PHE A 114 2.87 1.74 0.11
C PHE A 114 1.88 2.13 -0.97
N ASN A 115 0.61 1.79 -0.78
CA ASN A 115 -0.50 2.41 -1.50
C ASN A 115 -1.18 3.42 -0.57
N ILE A 116 -1.11 4.69 -0.93
CA ILE A 116 -1.64 5.80 -0.13
C ILE A 116 -2.93 6.29 -0.78
N SER A 117 -3.96 6.44 0.04
CA SER A 117 -5.26 7.01 -0.33
C SER A 117 -5.59 8.20 0.57
N CYS A 118 -6.16 9.25 -0.03
CA CYS A 118 -6.42 10.53 0.61
C CYS A 118 -7.91 10.90 0.44
N PRO A 119 -8.60 11.32 1.53
CA PRO A 119 -10.02 11.68 1.50
C PRO A 119 -10.41 12.74 0.46
N HIS A 120 -9.55 13.74 0.22
CA HIS A 120 -9.85 14.80 -0.74
C HIS A 120 -9.39 14.45 -2.16
N HIS A 121 -8.98 13.21 -2.43
CA HIS A 121 -8.65 12.80 -3.79
C HIS A 121 -9.93 12.51 -4.59
N GLN A 122 -10.22 13.35 -5.58
CA GLN A 122 -11.46 13.27 -6.37
C GLN A 122 -11.29 12.66 -7.78
N ILE A 123 -10.09 12.75 -8.35
CA ILE A 123 -9.82 12.27 -9.73
C ILE A 123 -9.86 10.74 -9.80
N PHE A 124 -9.14 10.06 -8.90
CA PHE A 124 -9.01 8.61 -8.93
C PHE A 124 -9.75 7.98 -7.75
N LYS A 125 -10.85 7.28 -8.05
CA LYS A 125 -11.68 6.61 -7.02
C LYS A 125 -10.91 5.60 -6.18
N ASN A 126 -9.90 4.92 -6.74
CA ASN A 126 -9.05 3.97 -6.02
C ASN A 126 -7.98 4.64 -5.13
N ARG A 127 -7.93 5.98 -5.10
CA ARG A 127 -7.07 6.77 -4.22
C ARG A 127 -7.86 7.48 -3.12
N ASN A 128 -9.11 7.10 -2.94
CA ASN A 128 -9.99 7.59 -1.90
C ASN A 128 -10.71 6.40 -1.26
N LEU A 129 -10.41 6.12 0.01
CA LEU A 129 -10.96 4.98 0.75
C LEU A 129 -11.88 5.41 1.91
N GLY A 130 -12.32 6.68 1.91
CA GLY A 130 -13.17 7.25 2.95
C GLY A 130 -12.51 8.45 3.63
N ASP A 131 -12.91 8.71 4.87
CA ASP A 131 -12.64 9.97 5.57
C ASP A 131 -11.24 10.08 6.20
N PHE A 132 -10.45 9.00 6.13
CA PHE A 132 -9.10 8.94 6.69
C PHE A 132 -8.03 8.81 5.61
N ILE A 133 -6.89 9.47 5.82
CA ILE A 133 -5.67 9.13 5.07
C ILE A 133 -5.35 7.68 5.42
N THR A 134 -5.22 6.86 4.38
CA THR A 134 -5.09 5.41 4.53
C THR A 134 -3.84 4.92 3.82
N PHE A 135 -2.98 4.20 4.54
CA PHE A 135 -1.85 3.50 3.95
C PHE A 135 -2.17 2.01 3.88
N ILE A 136 -1.98 1.39 2.72
CA ILE A 136 -1.97 -0.06 2.57
C ILE A 136 -0.52 -0.48 2.32
N VAL A 137 0.05 -1.21 3.27
CA VAL A 137 1.46 -1.58 3.31
C VAL A 137 1.63 -3.07 3.04
N ASN A 138 2.50 -3.41 2.09
CA ASN A 138 2.85 -4.80 1.76
C ASN A 138 4.38 -4.93 1.64
N PRO A 139 4.98 -6.06 2.03
CA PRO A 139 6.36 -6.38 1.66
C PRO A 139 6.50 -6.43 0.15
N ARG A 140 7.56 -5.83 -0.40
CA ARG A 140 7.81 -5.79 -1.85
C ARG A 140 7.89 -7.21 -2.44
N GLU A 141 8.57 -8.12 -1.74
CA GLU A 141 8.76 -9.51 -2.14
C GLU A 141 7.44 -10.29 -2.34
N ASN A 142 6.34 -9.90 -1.68
CA ASN A 142 5.03 -10.53 -1.89
C ASN A 142 4.58 -10.38 -3.35
N PHE A 143 4.87 -9.24 -3.98
CA PHE A 143 4.55 -9.01 -5.39
C PHE A 143 5.47 -9.81 -6.31
N ASP A 144 6.76 -9.89 -5.98
CA ASP A 144 7.73 -10.63 -6.79
C ASP A 144 7.46 -12.14 -6.74
N TYR A 145 7.01 -12.66 -5.60
CA TYR A 145 6.59 -14.05 -5.46
C TYR A 145 5.43 -14.41 -6.38
N VAL A 146 4.42 -13.55 -6.47
CA VAL A 146 3.27 -13.80 -7.35
C VAL A 146 3.63 -13.55 -8.81
N ALA A 147 4.43 -12.54 -9.11
CA ALA A 147 4.92 -12.28 -10.47
C ALA A 147 5.73 -13.47 -11.03
N LYS A 148 6.50 -14.16 -10.17
CA LYS A 148 7.22 -15.40 -10.53
C LYS A 148 6.28 -16.61 -10.72
N GLY A 149 5.10 -16.61 -10.09
CA GLY A 149 4.14 -17.71 -10.06
C GLY A 149 3.17 -17.79 -11.25
N ASP A 150 3.07 -16.75 -12.09
CA ASP A 150 2.07 -16.66 -13.16
C ASP A 150 2.62 -17.01 -14.55
N LYS A 151 3.03 -18.27 -14.76
CA LYS A 151 3.01 -18.87 -16.12
C LYS A 151 1.63 -19.47 -16.49
N LYS A 152 0.62 -19.39 -15.62
CA LYS A 152 -0.74 -19.91 -15.86
C LYS A 152 -1.85 -19.05 -15.23
N GLN A 153 -1.82 -17.74 -15.45
CA GLN A 153 -3.06 -16.98 -15.47
C GLN A 153 -3.28 -16.52 -16.90
N THR A 154 -4.05 -17.32 -17.65
CA THR A 154 -4.69 -16.85 -18.87
C THR A 154 -5.57 -15.68 -18.47
N PHE A 155 -5.09 -14.47 -18.73
CA PHE A 155 -5.94 -13.28 -18.82
C PHE A 155 -6.96 -13.59 -19.92
N SER A 156 -8.12 -14.13 -19.53
CA SER A 156 -9.30 -14.03 -20.36
C SER A 156 -9.51 -12.53 -20.55
N GLN A 157 -9.30 -12.09 -21.78
CA GLN A 157 -9.42 -10.70 -22.20
C GLN A 157 -10.70 -10.12 -21.60
N CYS A 158 -10.55 -9.16 -20.69
CA CYS A 158 -11.65 -8.27 -20.36
C CYS A 158 -11.94 -7.51 -21.66
N PRO A 159 -13.13 -7.68 -22.29
CA PRO A 159 -13.42 -6.96 -23.51
C PRO A 159 -13.62 -5.50 -23.12
N LEU A 160 -12.56 -4.70 -23.25
CA LEU A 160 -12.66 -3.26 -23.31
C LEU A 160 -13.59 -2.92 -24.47
N LYS A 161 -14.88 -2.75 -24.19
CA LYS A 161 -15.80 -2.06 -25.10
C LYS A 161 -15.34 -0.61 -25.15
N ILE A 162 -14.47 -0.33 -26.13
CA ILE A 162 -14.13 1.02 -26.53
C ILE A 162 -15.44 1.66 -27.02
N PHE A 163 -16.07 2.48 -26.18
CA PHE A 163 -17.11 3.38 -26.63
C PHE A 163 -16.43 4.47 -27.48
N LYS A 164 -16.48 4.30 -28.81
CA LYS A 164 -16.24 5.42 -29.73
C LYS A 164 -17.36 6.43 -29.50
N ARG A 165 -17.01 7.62 -29.02
CA ARG A 165 -17.88 8.80 -29.12
C ARG A 165 -18.10 9.06 -30.61
N ASN A 166 -19.34 8.87 -31.09
CA ASN A 166 -19.76 9.45 -32.35
C ASN A 166 -19.94 10.95 -32.13
N SER A 167 -19.01 11.74 -32.64
CA SER A 167 -19.25 13.13 -32.99
C SER A 167 -20.08 13.14 -34.27
N ASN A 168 -21.34 13.57 -34.20
CA ASN A 168 -22.08 14.15 -35.32
C ASN A 168 -23.32 14.90 -34.81
N ALA A 169 -23.47 16.13 -35.32
CA ALA A 169 -24.50 17.16 -35.13
C ALA A 169 -24.42 17.95 -33.81
#